data_AF-A0A2T6DZI7-F1
#
_entry.id   AF-A0A2T6DZI7-F1
#
_cell.length_a   1.000
_cell.length_b   1.000
_cell.length_c   1.000
_cell.angle_alpha   90.00
_cell.angle_beta   90.00
_cell.angle_gamma   90.00
#
_symmetry.space_group_name_H-M   'P 1'
#
loop_
_entity.id
_entity.type
_entity.pdbx_description
1 polymer ?
#
loop_
_entity_poly.entity_id
_entity_poly.type
_entity_poly.pdbx_seq_one_letter_code
_entity_poly.pdbx_strand_id
1 'polypeptide(L)'
;MKSSLFLRGFLLAFAAAAFSAHAADLDPAVQAKVNAKIAEIKTWAADPAIVAAVAAHNAQLPTDQADMTQEKWKALSLLDPFVRSFTKNEAGVALKAKKADWSTEAFVSDAKGLKVAFLAKPSNWSHAGMPKHEDPMLGKPWQGAVAIDESTGLQQLQVSVPVLKDGKPIGSLVVGLSMGKI
;
A
#
# COMPACT_ATOMS: atom_id res chain seq x y z
N MET A 1 -10.30 12.30 64.61
CA MET A 1 -11.73 12.45 64.25
C MET A 1 -11.77 13.14 62.89
N LYS A 2 -11.86 12.36 61.80
CA LYS A 2 -13.09 12.02 61.04
C LYS A 2 -13.68 13.21 60.27
N SER A 3 -13.93 12.93 58.98
CA SER A 3 -14.78 13.60 57.99
C SER A 3 -14.05 14.54 57.02
N SER A 4 -13.57 14.07 55.86
CA SER A 4 -14.29 13.68 54.62
C SER A 4 -14.88 14.85 53.84
N LEU A 5 -14.31 15.16 52.66
CA LEU A 5 -15.12 15.52 51.49
C LEU A 5 -14.37 15.14 50.21
N PHE A 6 -14.87 14.09 49.57
CA PHE A 6 -14.51 13.65 48.23
C PHE A 6 -14.95 14.70 47.22
N LEU A 7 -14.04 15.20 46.38
CA LEU A 7 -14.40 15.97 45.19
C LEU A 7 -14.02 15.20 43.92
N ARG A 8 -15.01 14.40 43.50
CA ARG A 8 -15.47 14.15 42.12
C ARG A 8 -14.40 14.16 41.04
N GLY A 9 -14.07 12.95 40.57
CA GLY A 9 -13.37 12.73 39.32
C GLY A 9 -14.14 13.27 38.12
N PHE A 10 -13.37 13.77 37.16
CA PHE A 10 -13.83 14.11 35.82
C PHE A 10 -13.06 13.19 34.86
N LEU A 11 -13.60 11.99 34.61
CA LEU A 11 -13.16 11.17 33.49
C LEU A 11 -13.73 11.83 32.22
N LEU A 12 -12.88 12.54 31.46
CA LEU A 12 -13.17 12.80 30.06
C LEU A 12 -13.03 11.46 29.32
N ALA A 13 -14.16 10.81 29.07
CA ALA A 13 -14.25 9.78 28.06
C ALA A 13 -14.05 10.45 26.69
N PHE A 14 -12.84 10.35 26.15
CA PHE A 14 -12.57 10.70 24.76
C PHE A 14 -13.22 9.62 23.90
N ALA A 15 -14.47 9.86 23.49
CA ALA A 15 -15.12 9.05 22.47
C ALA A 15 -14.30 9.18 21.18
N ALA A 16 -13.50 8.15 20.88
CA ALA A 16 -12.88 8.00 19.58
C ALA A 16 -14.00 7.82 18.56
N ALA A 17 -14.41 8.93 17.93
CA ALA A 17 -15.21 8.89 16.73
C ALA A 17 -14.36 8.20 15.66
N ALA A 18 -14.58 6.91 15.45
CA ALA A 18 -14.14 6.23 14.26
C ALA A 18 -14.85 6.90 13.09
N PHE A 19 -14.16 7.84 12.43
CA PHE A 19 -14.56 8.31 11.11
C PHE A 19 -14.41 7.11 10.17
N SER A 20 -15.48 6.33 10.03
CA SER A 20 -15.68 5.52 8.83
C SER A 20 -15.88 6.50 7.69
N ALA A 21 -14.79 6.96 7.09
CA ALA A 21 -14.84 7.65 5.82
C ALA A 21 -15.39 6.65 4.79
N HIS A 22 -16.71 6.71 4.56
CA HIS A 22 -17.29 6.12 3.36
C HIS A 22 -16.65 6.84 2.18
N ALA A 23 -16.09 6.07 1.24
CA ALA A 23 -15.70 6.61 -0.05
C ALA A 23 -16.95 7.27 -0.65
N ALA A 24 -16.90 8.56 -0.93
CA ALA A 24 -17.94 9.19 -1.73
C ALA A 24 -17.98 8.45 -3.08
N ASP A 25 -19.16 8.01 -3.50
CA ASP A 25 -19.31 7.30 -4.78
C ASP A 25 -18.79 8.19 -5.91
N LEU A 26 -17.87 7.64 -6.71
CA LEU A 26 -17.34 8.33 -7.87
C LEU A 26 -18.44 8.51 -8.92
N ASP A 27 -18.33 9.55 -9.75
CA ASP A 27 -19.11 9.63 -10.97
C ASP A 27 -18.98 8.30 -11.77
N PRO A 28 -20.09 7.74 -12.29
CA PRO A 28 -20.05 6.43 -12.96
C PRO A 28 -19.05 6.33 -14.11
N ALA A 29 -18.84 7.42 -14.86
CA ALA A 29 -17.86 7.43 -15.94
C ALA A 29 -16.43 7.36 -15.38
N VAL A 30 -16.15 8.06 -14.29
CA VAL A 30 -14.86 7.98 -13.58
C VAL A 30 -14.65 6.57 -12.99
N GLN A 31 -15.67 5.99 -12.38
CA GLN A 31 -15.59 4.62 -11.84
C GLN A 31 -15.29 3.59 -12.93
N ALA A 32 -15.87 3.74 -14.13
CA ALA A 32 -15.57 2.87 -15.27
C ALA A 32 -14.08 2.94 -15.66
N LYS A 33 -13.47 4.13 -15.62
CA LYS A 33 -12.04 4.31 -15.88
C LYS A 33 -11.17 3.68 -14.78
N VAL A 34 -11.54 3.85 -13.51
CA VAL A 34 -10.85 3.18 -12.38
C VAL A 34 -10.92 1.67 -12.54
N ASN A 35 -12.08 1.11 -12.89
CA ASN A 35 -12.23 -0.32 -13.14
C ASN A 35 -11.35 -0.81 -14.30
N ALA A 36 -11.24 -0.03 -15.37
CA ALA A 36 -10.33 -0.33 -16.48
C ALA A 36 -8.86 -0.33 -16.01
N LYS A 37 -8.46 0.61 -15.15
CA LYS A 37 -7.12 0.62 -14.56
C LYS A 37 -6.88 -0.55 -13.62
N ILE A 38 -7.86 -0.96 -12.81
CA ILE A 38 -7.77 -2.16 -11.99
C ILE A 38 -7.52 -3.39 -12.89
N ALA A 39 -8.21 -3.51 -14.02
CA ALA A 39 -7.98 -4.60 -14.97
C ALA A 39 -6.57 -4.56 -15.59
N GLU A 40 -6.09 -3.38 -15.97
CA GLU A 40 -4.72 -3.16 -16.45
C GLU A 40 -3.69 -3.56 -15.39
N ILE A 41 -3.85 -3.12 -14.14
CA ILE A 41 -2.93 -3.38 -13.03
C ILE A 41 -2.91 -4.86 -12.64
N LYS A 42 -4.01 -5.60 -12.82
CA LYS A 42 -3.99 -7.07 -12.66
C LYS A 42 -2.99 -7.74 -13.61
N THR A 43 -2.83 -7.22 -14.83
CA THR A 43 -1.80 -7.73 -15.76
C THR A 43 -0.39 -7.41 -15.29
N TRP A 44 -0.21 -6.30 -14.57
CA TRP A 44 1.08 -5.96 -13.95
C TRP A 44 1.40 -6.92 -12.82
N ALA A 45 0.43 -7.20 -11.94
CA ALA A 45 0.61 -8.14 -10.83
C ALA A 45 0.85 -9.59 -11.26
N ALA A 46 0.42 -9.96 -12.48
CA ALA A 46 0.67 -11.27 -13.09
C ALA A 46 2.02 -11.36 -13.82
N ASP A 47 2.83 -10.29 -13.84
CA ASP A 47 4.15 -10.32 -14.45
C ASP A 47 5.05 -11.38 -13.78
N PRO A 48 5.70 -12.27 -14.55
CA PRO A 48 6.51 -13.34 -13.98
C PRO A 48 7.62 -12.85 -13.03
N ALA A 49 8.25 -11.71 -13.30
CA ALA A 49 9.30 -11.17 -12.45
C ALA A 49 8.74 -10.70 -11.09
N ILE A 50 7.53 -10.12 -11.09
CA ILE A 50 6.84 -9.70 -9.87
C ILE A 50 6.40 -10.92 -9.06
N VAL A 51 5.75 -11.90 -9.70
CA VAL A 51 5.29 -13.14 -9.04
C VAL A 51 6.48 -13.90 -8.45
N ALA A 52 7.57 -14.05 -9.20
CA ALA A 52 8.78 -14.74 -8.75
C ALA A 52 9.43 -14.03 -7.55
N ALA A 53 9.57 -12.71 -7.59
CA ALA A 53 10.14 -11.94 -6.48
C ALA A 53 9.30 -12.06 -5.20
N VAL A 54 7.97 -11.98 -5.30
CA VAL A 54 7.08 -12.13 -4.16
C VAL A 54 7.14 -13.55 -3.60
N ALA A 55 7.18 -14.58 -4.46
CA ALA A 55 7.30 -15.96 -4.02
C ALA A 55 8.64 -16.22 -3.31
N ALA A 56 9.75 -15.69 -3.84
CA ALA A 56 11.07 -15.82 -3.24
C ALA A 56 11.14 -15.11 -1.88
N HIS A 57 10.60 -13.89 -1.80
CA HIS A 57 10.58 -13.10 -0.57
C HIS A 57 9.74 -13.78 0.54
N ASN A 58 8.58 -14.35 0.20
CA ASN A 58 7.78 -15.14 1.13
C ASN A 58 8.48 -16.42 1.59
N ALA A 59 9.26 -17.07 0.72
CA ALA A 59 10.00 -18.29 1.06
C ALA A 59 11.17 -18.00 1.99
N GLN A 60 11.87 -16.88 1.75
CA GLN A 60 13.01 -16.46 2.55
C GLN A 60 13.09 -14.94 2.59
N LEU A 61 12.81 -14.36 3.76
CA LEU A 61 13.00 -12.93 3.97
C LEU A 61 14.51 -12.62 3.90
N PRO A 62 14.92 -11.62 3.11
CA PRO A 62 16.31 -11.16 3.10
C PRO A 62 16.76 -10.69 4.49
N THR A 63 17.99 -11.03 4.87
CA THR A 63 18.50 -10.75 6.22
C THR A 63 18.58 -9.26 6.53
N ASP A 64 18.84 -8.42 5.53
CA ASP A 64 18.86 -6.96 5.65
C ASP A 64 17.46 -6.35 5.87
N GLN A 65 16.39 -7.12 5.65
CA GLN A 65 15.01 -6.72 5.92
C GLN A 65 14.49 -7.22 7.26
N ALA A 66 15.10 -8.25 7.85
CA ALA A 66 14.60 -8.93 9.04
C ALA A 66 14.44 -8.00 10.25
N ASP A 67 15.39 -7.08 10.44
CA ASP A 67 15.39 -6.13 11.56
C ASP A 67 14.84 -4.75 11.18
N MET A 68 14.23 -4.61 9.99
CA MET A 68 13.71 -3.33 9.51
C MET A 68 12.42 -2.96 10.25
N THR A 69 12.42 -1.79 10.88
CA THR A 69 11.26 -1.22 11.56
C THR A 69 10.74 0.00 10.80
N GLN A 70 9.53 0.44 11.11
CA GLN A 70 8.97 1.67 10.52
C GLN A 70 9.80 2.92 10.85
N GLU A 71 10.40 2.97 12.04
CA GLU A 71 11.28 4.07 12.45
C GLU A 71 12.58 4.10 11.62
N LYS A 72 13.26 2.95 11.51
CA LYS A 72 14.45 2.81 10.65
C LYS A 72 14.12 3.16 9.21
N TRP A 73 13.01 2.64 8.69
CA TRP A 73 12.55 2.92 7.34
C TRP A 73 12.36 4.42 7.10
N LYS A 74 11.68 5.13 8.00
CA LYS A 74 11.47 6.59 7.89
C LYS A 74 12.79 7.36 7.86
N ALA A 75 13.80 6.92 8.61
CA ALA A 75 15.10 7.57 8.65
C ALA A 75 15.92 7.43 7.36
N LEU A 76 15.65 6.43 6.51
CA LEU A 76 16.40 6.23 5.27
C LEU A 76 16.04 7.29 4.21
N SER A 77 17.03 7.82 3.51
CA SER A 77 16.77 8.69 2.36
C SER A 77 16.36 7.89 1.11
N LEU A 78 15.86 8.57 0.08
CA LEU A 78 15.62 7.96 -1.24
C LEU A 78 16.89 7.43 -1.92
N LEU A 79 18.05 7.97 -1.54
CA LEU A 79 19.35 7.60 -2.11
C LEU A 79 20.02 6.44 -1.37
N ASP A 80 19.47 6.04 -0.23
CA ASP A 80 20.01 4.96 0.60
C ASP A 80 20.12 3.65 -0.23
N PRO A 81 21.26 2.94 -0.18
CA PRO A 81 21.44 1.71 -0.94
C PRO A 81 20.38 0.63 -0.67
N PHE A 82 19.92 0.51 0.57
CA PHE A 82 18.85 -0.42 0.94
C PHE A 82 17.53 -0.01 0.26
N VAL A 83 17.16 1.27 0.31
CA VAL A 83 15.95 1.77 -0.39
C VAL A 83 16.07 1.56 -1.90
N ARG A 84 17.24 1.82 -2.49
CA ARG A 84 17.47 1.67 -3.92
C ARG A 84 17.44 0.22 -4.38
N SER A 85 17.70 -0.75 -3.50
CA SER A 85 17.68 -2.18 -3.86
C SER A 85 16.30 -2.62 -4.38
N PHE A 86 15.21 -2.11 -3.78
CA PHE A 86 13.83 -2.41 -4.17
C PHE A 86 13.43 -1.85 -5.56
N THR A 87 14.13 -0.81 -6.03
CA THR A 87 13.92 -0.23 -7.37
C THR A 87 14.80 -0.88 -8.44
N LYS A 88 15.86 -1.58 -8.02
CA LYS A 88 16.89 -2.15 -8.89
C LYS A 88 16.79 -3.66 -9.06
N ASN A 89 16.02 -4.33 -8.21
CA ASN A 89 15.72 -5.74 -8.38
C ASN A 89 14.82 -5.98 -9.61
N GLU A 90 14.69 -7.24 -10.03
CA GLU A 90 13.96 -7.60 -11.25
C GLU A 90 12.50 -7.14 -11.23
N ALA A 91 11.81 -7.29 -10.10
CA ALA A 91 10.43 -6.82 -9.94
C ALA A 91 10.32 -5.29 -10.01
N GLY A 92 11.27 -4.54 -9.46
CA GLY A 92 11.35 -3.08 -9.54
C GLY A 92 11.58 -2.60 -10.97
N VAL A 93 12.45 -3.29 -11.72
CA VAL A 93 12.68 -3.02 -13.15
C VAL A 93 11.43 -3.34 -13.97
N ALA A 94 10.77 -4.47 -13.70
CA ALA A 94 9.53 -4.86 -14.35
C ALA A 94 8.40 -3.86 -14.07
N LEU A 95 8.24 -3.39 -12.83
CA LEU A 95 7.31 -2.31 -12.49
C LEU A 95 7.64 -1.03 -13.24
N LYS A 96 8.91 -0.64 -13.29
CA LYS A 96 9.34 0.58 -13.98
C LYS A 96 9.00 0.57 -15.46
N ALA A 97 9.10 -0.58 -16.12
CA ALA A 97 8.72 -0.74 -17.53
C ALA A 97 7.20 -0.55 -17.76
N LYS A 98 6.37 -0.69 -16.72
CA LYS A 98 4.91 -0.53 -16.78
C LYS A 98 4.45 0.88 -16.40
N LYS A 99 5.34 1.72 -15.87
CA LYS A 99 4.99 3.08 -15.43
C LYS A 99 4.34 3.86 -16.57
N ALA A 100 3.15 4.37 -16.30
CA ALA A 100 2.41 5.24 -17.18
C ALA A 100 2.25 6.63 -16.55
N ASP A 101 1.83 7.61 -17.34
CA ASP A 101 1.67 9.00 -16.92
C ASP A 101 0.56 9.21 -15.87
N TRP A 102 -0.42 8.31 -15.83
CA TRP A 102 -1.48 8.26 -14.82
C TRP A 102 -1.04 7.57 -13.51
N SER A 103 0.06 6.81 -13.51
CA SER A 103 0.54 6.08 -12.33
C SER A 103 1.50 6.95 -11.51
N THR A 104 1.07 7.37 -10.32
CA THR A 104 1.85 8.26 -9.43
C THR A 104 2.86 7.47 -8.61
N GLU A 105 2.43 6.31 -8.11
CA GLU A 105 3.23 5.37 -7.33
C GLU A 105 2.84 3.94 -7.67
N ALA A 106 3.75 2.99 -7.44
CA ALA A 106 3.41 1.58 -7.38
C ALA A 106 4.36 0.87 -6.42
N PHE A 107 3.83 -0.03 -5.62
CA PHE A 107 4.62 -0.88 -4.73
C PHE A 107 4.01 -2.27 -4.58
N VAL A 108 4.89 -3.26 -4.49
CA VAL A 108 4.57 -4.67 -4.31
C VAL A 108 4.95 -5.07 -2.91
N SER A 109 4.04 -5.79 -2.26
CA SER A 109 4.23 -6.38 -0.95
C SER A 109 4.09 -7.90 -0.96
N ASP A 110 4.81 -8.55 -0.05
CA ASP A 110 4.71 -9.98 0.23
C ASP A 110 3.41 -10.32 0.99
N ALA A 111 3.22 -11.59 1.37
CA ALA A 111 2.01 -12.03 2.08
C ALA A 111 1.88 -11.48 3.51
N LYS A 112 2.94 -10.86 4.04
CA LYS A 112 3.00 -10.23 5.37
C LYS A 112 3.00 -8.70 5.27
N GLY A 113 2.74 -8.14 4.07
CA GLY A 113 2.70 -6.70 3.82
C GLY A 113 4.07 -6.01 3.73
N LEU A 114 5.18 -6.73 3.82
CA LEU A 114 6.55 -6.21 3.70
C LEU A 114 6.87 -5.86 2.24
N LYS A 115 7.80 -4.92 1.99
CA LYS A 115 8.09 -4.49 0.62
C LYS A 115 8.93 -5.50 -0.13
N VAL A 116 8.59 -5.70 -1.40
CA VAL A 116 9.34 -6.52 -2.37
C VAL A 116 9.92 -5.65 -3.48
N ALA A 117 9.15 -4.70 -3.99
CA ALA A 117 9.59 -3.76 -5.01
C ALA A 117 8.72 -2.49 -4.99
N PHE A 118 9.23 -1.38 -5.55
CA PHE A 118 8.44 -0.17 -5.74
C PHE A 118 9.03 0.75 -6.81
N LEU A 119 8.22 1.67 -7.33
CA LEU A 119 8.67 2.77 -8.20
C LEU A 119 9.27 3.94 -7.42
N ALA A 120 8.68 4.22 -6.25
CA ALA A 120 9.11 5.26 -5.32
C ALA A 120 8.96 4.72 -3.89
N LYS A 121 9.80 5.19 -2.97
CA LYS A 121 9.82 4.74 -1.58
C LYS A 121 8.48 5.07 -0.90
N PRO A 122 7.65 4.09 -0.50
CA PRO A 122 6.42 4.38 0.22
C PRO A 122 6.69 4.85 1.66
N SER A 123 5.75 5.58 2.25
CA SER A 123 5.87 6.07 3.63
C SER A 123 5.96 4.96 4.69
N ASN A 124 5.33 3.81 4.42
CA ASN A 124 5.28 2.68 5.34
C ASN A 124 6.12 1.50 4.87
N TRP A 125 6.93 0.98 5.78
CA TRP A 125 7.69 -0.25 5.60
C TRP A 125 6.76 -1.45 5.37
N SER A 126 5.72 -1.62 6.20
CA SER A 126 4.70 -2.65 6.01
C SER A 126 3.32 -2.03 5.79
N HIS A 127 2.49 -2.73 5.01
CA HIS A 127 1.07 -2.43 4.85
C HIS A 127 0.15 -3.50 5.44
N ALA A 128 0.69 -4.42 6.27
CA ALA A 128 -0.13 -5.35 7.05
C ALA A 128 -1.18 -4.61 7.89
N GLY A 129 -2.40 -5.15 7.95
CA GLY A 129 -3.53 -4.57 8.65
C GLY A 129 -4.22 -3.42 7.90
N MET A 130 -3.77 -3.08 6.68
CA MET A 130 -4.42 -2.05 5.86
C MET A 130 -5.29 -2.69 4.78
N PRO A 131 -6.49 -2.15 4.49
CA PRO A 131 -7.40 -2.71 3.47
C PRO A 131 -6.73 -2.91 2.09
N LYS A 132 -5.86 -1.98 1.69
CA LYS A 132 -5.09 -2.06 0.44
C LYS A 132 -4.15 -3.26 0.34
N HIS A 133 -3.89 -3.96 1.45
CA HIS A 133 -3.15 -5.22 1.48
C HIS A 133 -4.07 -6.39 1.82
N GLU A 134 -4.93 -6.26 2.84
CA GLU A 134 -5.79 -7.35 3.32
C GLU A 134 -6.79 -7.84 2.27
N ASP A 135 -7.44 -6.95 1.53
CA ASP A 135 -8.41 -7.34 0.50
C ASP A 135 -7.75 -8.12 -0.66
N PRO A 136 -6.59 -7.69 -1.20
CA PRO A 136 -5.77 -8.52 -2.09
C PRO A 136 -5.41 -9.89 -1.52
N MET A 137 -5.12 -10.00 -0.22
CA MET A 137 -4.84 -11.31 0.40
C MET A 137 -6.08 -12.23 0.43
N LEU A 138 -7.28 -11.67 0.30
CA LEU A 138 -8.54 -12.41 0.08
C LEU A 138 -8.84 -12.67 -1.42
N GLY A 139 -7.92 -12.32 -2.32
CA GLY A 139 -8.09 -12.46 -3.77
C GLY A 139 -8.93 -11.36 -4.42
N LYS A 140 -9.23 -10.27 -3.69
CA LYS A 140 -10.10 -9.19 -4.15
C LYS A 140 -9.28 -7.93 -4.45
N PRO A 141 -9.66 -7.12 -5.46
CA PRO A 141 -9.10 -5.78 -5.56
C PRO A 141 -9.64 -4.89 -4.44
N TRP A 142 -8.89 -3.85 -4.10
CA TRP A 142 -9.34 -2.77 -3.23
C TRP A 142 -9.23 -1.42 -3.94
N GLN A 143 -10.13 -0.51 -3.60
CA GLN A 143 -10.15 0.86 -4.06
C GLN A 143 -10.28 1.78 -2.84
N GLY A 144 -9.35 2.74 -2.73
CA GLY A 144 -9.41 3.79 -1.72
C GLY A 144 -10.32 4.94 -2.11
N ALA A 145 -10.58 5.83 -1.15
CA ALA A 145 -11.19 7.12 -1.43
C ALA A 145 -10.22 8.01 -2.23
N VAL A 146 -10.77 8.98 -2.94
CA VAL A 146 -9.97 10.05 -3.55
C VAL A 146 -9.43 10.95 -2.42
N ALA A 147 -8.11 11.16 -2.41
CA ALA A 147 -7.43 12.01 -1.44
C ALA A 147 -6.37 12.87 -2.14
N ILE A 148 -6.01 13.97 -1.51
CA ILE A 148 -4.77 14.66 -1.86
C ILE A 148 -3.64 13.84 -1.28
N ASP A 149 -2.72 13.40 -2.11
CA ASP A 149 -1.57 12.66 -1.66
C ASP A 149 -0.47 13.58 -1.14
N GLU A 150 -0.06 13.35 0.11
CA GLU A 150 0.93 14.19 0.78
C GLU A 150 2.32 14.12 0.13
N SER A 151 2.63 13.05 -0.63
CA SER A 151 3.93 12.88 -1.28
C SER A 151 4.04 13.58 -2.64
N THR A 152 2.91 13.76 -3.34
CA THR A 152 2.85 14.34 -4.69
C THR A 152 2.11 15.68 -4.75
N GLY A 153 1.27 16.00 -3.77
CA GLY A 153 0.35 17.14 -3.78
C GLY A 153 -0.81 17.01 -4.79
N LEU A 154 -0.96 15.85 -5.43
CA LEU A 154 -1.98 15.60 -6.45
C LEU A 154 -3.21 14.91 -5.85
N GLN A 155 -4.38 15.20 -6.43
CA GLN A 155 -5.59 14.43 -6.16
C GLN A 155 -5.44 13.07 -6.81
N GLN A 156 -5.38 12.02 -5.98
CA GLN A 156 -5.21 10.66 -6.42
C GLN A 156 -6.19 9.71 -5.72
N LEU A 157 -6.29 8.53 -6.29
CA LEU A 157 -6.97 7.39 -5.69
C LEU A 157 -6.00 6.20 -5.75
N GLN A 158 -5.88 5.44 -4.66
CA GLN A 158 -5.11 4.20 -4.68
C GLN A 158 -6.03 3.03 -5.00
N VAL A 159 -5.54 2.13 -5.85
CA VAL A 159 -6.13 0.79 -6.02
C VAL A 159 -5.10 -0.27 -5.68
N SER A 160 -5.56 -1.46 -5.33
CA SER A 160 -4.69 -2.61 -5.20
C SER A 160 -5.31 -3.89 -5.72
N VAL A 161 -4.45 -4.84 -6.10
CA VAL A 161 -4.83 -6.12 -6.67
C VAL A 161 -3.96 -7.24 -6.09
N PRO A 162 -4.44 -8.48 -6.04
CA PRO A 162 -3.62 -9.62 -5.62
C PRO A 162 -2.49 -9.90 -6.60
N VAL A 163 -1.31 -10.21 -6.07
CA VAL A 163 -0.29 -11.00 -6.78
C VAL A 163 -0.63 -12.46 -6.55
N LEU A 164 -0.87 -13.20 -7.62
CA LEU A 164 -1.31 -14.60 -7.57
C LEU A 164 -0.20 -15.55 -7.97
N LYS A 165 -0.09 -16.67 -7.26
CA LYS A 165 0.67 -17.85 -7.68
C LYS A 165 -0.22 -19.08 -7.50
N ASP A 166 -0.39 -19.86 -8.56
CA ASP A 166 -1.27 -21.05 -8.58
C ASP A 166 -2.70 -20.74 -8.11
N GLY A 167 -3.22 -19.57 -8.50
CA GLY A 167 -4.53 -19.07 -8.13
C GLY A 167 -4.66 -18.57 -6.68
N LYS A 168 -3.59 -18.61 -5.88
CA LYS A 168 -3.58 -18.15 -4.49
C LYS A 168 -2.91 -16.79 -4.35
N PRO A 169 -3.47 -15.85 -3.57
CA PRO A 169 -2.79 -14.61 -3.22
C PRO A 169 -1.50 -14.89 -2.44
N ILE A 170 -0.40 -14.32 -2.91
CA ILE A 170 0.92 -14.36 -2.25
C ILE A 170 1.42 -12.97 -1.88
N GLY A 171 0.66 -11.92 -2.20
CA GLY A 171 1.04 -10.54 -1.97
C GLY A 171 0.07 -9.59 -2.63
N SER A 172 0.41 -8.31 -2.62
CA SER A 172 -0.43 -7.23 -3.16
C SER A 172 0.39 -6.27 -4.01
N LEU A 173 -0.17 -5.81 -5.12
CA LEU A 173 0.32 -4.65 -5.86
C LEU A 173 -0.62 -3.47 -5.61
N VAL A 174 -0.09 -2.38 -5.08
CA VAL A 174 -0.80 -1.11 -4.89
C VAL A 174 -0.30 -0.10 -5.91
N VAL A 175 -1.21 0.68 -6.51
CA VAL A 175 -0.90 1.72 -7.49
C VAL A 175 -1.74 2.97 -7.20
N GLY A 176 -1.09 4.13 -7.21
CA GLY A 176 -1.77 5.42 -7.16
C GLY A 176 -2.18 5.88 -8.56
N LEU A 177 -3.43 6.31 -8.70
CA LEU A 177 -4.03 6.81 -9.93
C LEU A 177 -4.20 8.33 -9.83
N SER A 178 -3.55 9.09 -10.72
CA SER A 178 -3.77 10.53 -10.82
C SER A 178 -5.15 10.83 -11.40
N MET A 179 -6.03 11.48 -10.63
CA MET A 179 -7.40 11.78 -11.07
C MET A 179 -7.44 12.73 -12.27
N GLY A 180 -6.43 13.59 -12.43
CA GLY A 180 -6.32 14.48 -13.59
C GLY A 180 -5.84 13.78 -14.86
N LYS A 181 -5.50 12.49 -14.80
CA LYS A 181 -4.95 11.70 -15.91
C LYS A 181 -5.79 10.48 -16.28
N ILE A 182 -6.86 10.21 -15.52
CA ILE A 182 -7.83 9.16 -15.83
C ILE A 182 -9.16 9.77 -16.27
#